data_AF-A0A839VAM7-F1
#
_entry.id   AF-A0A839VAM7-F1
#
_cell.length_a   1.000
_cell.length_b   1.000
_cell.length_c   1.000
_cell.angle_alpha   90.00
_cell.angle_beta   90.00
_cell.angle_gamma   90.00
#
_symmetry.space_group_name_H-M   'P 1'
#
loop_
_entity.id
_entity.type
_entity.pdbx_description
1 polymer ?
#
loop_
_entity_poly.entity_id
_entity_poly.type
_entity_poly.pdbx_seq_one_letter_code
_entity_poly.pdbx_strand_id
1 'polypeptide(L)'
;MSTLSIRFPEDLERKLAEEARLAHKGRSELVREAVQEYVLRRERERFIQDMVQEMREWQDDALGREVSGELSDEMPDDDLDALIRTEHDAGVDPNARWWK
;
A
#
# COMPACT_ATOMS: atom_id res chain seq x y z
N MET A 1 1.83 8.77 29.18
CA MET A 1 0.52 8.81 28.48
C MET A 1 -0.05 10.22 28.63
N SER A 2 -0.56 10.79 27.55
CA SER A 2 -1.28 12.08 27.58
C SER A 2 -2.79 11.82 27.50
N THR A 3 -3.60 12.68 28.11
CA THR A 3 -5.06 12.59 28.07
C THR A 3 -5.60 13.54 27.02
N LEU A 4 -6.45 13.02 26.13
CA LEU A 4 -7.14 13.78 25.10
C LEU A 4 -8.66 13.64 25.29
N SER A 5 -9.37 14.77 25.35
CA SER A 5 -10.83 14.79 25.39
C SER A 5 -11.37 15.18 24.02
N ILE A 6 -12.16 14.29 23.41
CA ILE A 6 -12.76 14.48 22.08
C ILE A 6 -14.26 14.33 22.23
N ARG A 7 -15.03 15.22 21.58
CA ARG A 7 -16.47 15.06 21.44
C ARG A 7 -16.77 14.37 20.12
N PHE A 8 -17.54 13.30 20.19
CA PHE A 8 -18.04 12.60 19.01
C PHE A 8 -19.50 12.98 18.75
N PRO A 9 -19.94 13.01 17.48
CA PRO A 9 -21.36 12.98 17.14
C PRO A 9 -22.06 11.80 17.81
N GLU A 10 -23.33 11.98 18.22
CA GLU A 10 -24.09 10.97 18.97
C GLU A 10 -24.20 9.63 18.21
N ASP A 11 -24.35 9.68 16.89
CA ASP A 11 -24.44 8.49 16.05
C ASP A 11 -23.13 7.69 16.04
N LEU A 12 -22.00 8.40 16.01
CA LEU A 12 -20.67 7.79 16.06
C LEU A 12 -20.36 7.24 17.45
N GLU A 13 -20.78 7.91 18.52
CA GLU A 13 -20.64 7.38 19.88
C GLU A 13 -21.43 6.08 20.05
N ARG A 14 -22.64 6.01 19.49
CA ARG A 14 -23.46 4.79 19.47
C ARG A 14 -22.78 3.65 18.73
N LYS A 15 -22.23 3.92 17.54
CA LYS A 15 -21.49 2.93 16.75
C LYS A 15 -20.24 2.45 17.49
N LEU A 16 -19.47 3.35 18.09
CA LEU A 16 -18.27 3.01 18.86
C LEU A 16 -18.61 2.14 20.08
N ALA A 17 -19.72 2.42 20.77
CA ALA A 17 -20.17 1.61 21.90
C ALA A 17 -20.56 0.20 21.47
N GLU A 18 -21.21 0.06 20.31
CA GLU A 18 -21.58 -1.24 19.76
C GLU A 18 -20.36 -2.05 19.31
N GLU A 19 -19.43 -1.44 18.59
CA GLU A 19 -18.17 -2.08 18.19
C GLU A 19 -17.32 -2.49 19.40
N ALA A 20 -17.27 -1.64 20.44
CA ALA A 20 -16.60 -1.98 21.71
C ALA A 20 -17.21 -3.23 22.35
N ARG A 21 -18.54 -3.37 22.29
CA ARG A 21 -19.26 -4.53 22.81
C ARG A 21 -18.94 -5.79 21.99
N LEU A 22 -18.96 -5.71 20.66
CA LEU A 22 -18.68 -6.82 19.77
C LEU A 22 -17.22 -7.29 19.86
N ALA A 23 -16.29 -6.35 19.94
CA ALA A 23 -14.85 -6.63 20.04
C ALA A 23 -14.42 -7.02 21.47
N HIS A 24 -15.30 -6.94 22.46
CA HIS A 24 -14.99 -7.11 23.88
C HIS A 24 -13.84 -6.19 24.37
N LYS A 25 -13.77 -4.96 23.84
CA LYS A 25 -12.75 -3.96 24.16
C LYS A 25 -13.33 -2.70 24.79
N GLY A 26 -12.48 -1.93 25.47
CA GLY A 26 -12.87 -0.62 25.96
C GLY A 26 -13.03 0.40 24.81
N ARG A 27 -13.99 1.33 24.90
CA ARG A 27 -14.16 2.41 23.91
C ARG A 27 -12.85 3.18 23.67
N SER A 28 -12.14 3.54 24.74
CA SER A 28 -10.86 4.25 24.64
C SER A 28 -9.74 3.41 24.03
N GLU A 29 -9.84 2.08 24.09
CA GLU A 29 -8.89 1.17 23.45
C GLU A 29 -9.11 1.14 21.95
N LEU A 30 -10.37 0.95 21.50
CA LEU A 30 -10.73 1.04 20.08
C LEU A 30 -10.38 2.40 19.47
N VAL A 31 -10.61 3.50 20.18
CA VAL A 31 -10.22 4.83 19.70
C VAL A 31 -8.71 4.94 19.51
N ARG A 32 -7.91 4.38 20.42
CA ARG A 32 -6.44 4.38 20.26
C ARG A 32 -6.00 3.55 19.06
N GLU A 33 -6.57 2.37 18.89
CA GLU A 33 -6.28 1.50 17.74
C GLU A 33 -6.63 2.19 16.42
N ALA A 34 -7.84 2.77 16.32
CA ALA A 34 -8.27 3.49 15.14
C ALA A 34 -7.39 4.70 14.81
N VAL A 35 -6.96 5.46 15.83
CA VAL A 35 -6.05 6.59 15.64
C VAL A 35 -4.68 6.11 15.17
N GLN A 36 -4.14 5.03 15.74
CA GLN A 36 -2.86 4.49 15.34
C GLN A 36 -2.89 4.00 13.89
N GLU A 37 -3.93 3.25 13.51
CA GLU A 37 -4.11 2.78 12.14
C GLU A 37 -4.26 3.94 11.16
N TYR A 38 -5.05 4.96 11.52
CA TYR A 38 -5.23 6.14 10.69
C TYR A 38 -3.92 6.89 10.46
N VAL A 39 -3.12 7.11 11.51
CA VAL A 39 -1.83 7.80 11.40
C VAL A 39 -0.88 7.00 10.51
N LEU A 40 -0.74 5.69 10.75
CA LEU A 40 0.14 4.83 9.97
C LEU A 40 -0.26 4.81 8.49
N ARG A 41 -1.56 4.72 8.20
CA ARG A 41 -2.07 4.78 6.83
C ARG A 41 -1.72 6.11 6.16
N ARG A 42 -1.89 7.23 6.86
CA ARG A 42 -1.57 8.58 6.33
C ARG A 42 -0.08 8.78 6.12
N GLU A 43 0.76 8.22 6.97
CA GLU A 43 2.22 8.22 6.77
C GLU A 43 2.61 7.43 5.53
N ARG A 44 2.06 6.22 5.36
CA ARG A 44 2.29 5.41 4.17
C ARG A 44 1.80 6.11 2.90
N GLU A 45 0.62 6.71 2.92
CA GLU A 45 0.07 7.47 1.79
C GLU A 45 1.00 8.61 1.37
N ARG A 46 1.49 9.40 2.33
CA ARG A 46 2.45 10.49 2.04
C ARG A 46 3.76 9.96 1.49
N PHE A 47 4.33 8.92 2.10
CA PHE A 47 5.56 8.31 1.63
C PHE A 47 5.44 7.79 0.18
N ILE A 48 4.35 7.12 -0.16
CA ILE A 48 4.11 6.64 -1.52
C ILE A 48 3.93 7.81 -2.48
N GLN A 49 3.23 8.87 -2.08
CA GLN A 49 3.07 10.07 -2.91
C GLN A 49 4.41 10.74 -3.21
N ASP A 50 5.25 10.90 -2.20
CA ASP A 50 6.59 11.48 -2.33
C ASP A 50 7.47 10.61 -3.25
N MET A 51 7.47 9.30 -3.04
CA MET A 51 8.21 8.35 -3.88
C MET A 51 7.74 8.36 -5.34
N VAL A 52 6.43 8.40 -5.59
CA VAL A 52 5.87 8.48 -6.94
C VAL A 52 6.25 9.80 -7.61
N GLN A 53 6.31 10.89 -6.86
CA GLN A 53 6.74 12.19 -7.38
C GLN A 53 8.23 12.17 -7.75
N GLU A 54 9.10 11.65 -6.87
CA GLU A 54 10.54 11.50 -7.14
C GLU A 54 10.79 10.59 -8.35
N MET A 55 10.06 9.47 -8.48
CA MET A 55 10.19 8.58 -9.64
C MET A 55 9.79 9.27 -10.95
N ARG A 56 8.75 10.11 -10.94
CA ARG A 56 8.34 10.88 -12.13
C ARG A 56 9.44 11.86 -12.53
N GLU A 57 10.01 12.57 -11.56
CA GLU A 57 11.11 13.50 -11.79
C GLU A 57 12.36 12.78 -12.32
N TRP A 58 12.65 11.58 -11.81
CA TRP A 58 13.75 10.74 -12.29
C TRP A 58 13.53 10.21 -13.72
N GLN A 59 12.29 9.85 -14.08
CA GLN A 59 11.97 9.46 -15.47
C GLN A 59 12.07 10.63 -16.45
N ASP A 60 11.79 11.85 -16.00
CA ASP A 60 11.95 13.05 -16.81
C ASP A 60 13.43 13.48 -16.93
N ASP A 61 14.31 12.98 -16.05
CA ASP A 61 15.75 13.18 -16.11
C ASP A 61 16.41 12.36 -17.25
N ALA A 62 17.37 12.97 -17.94
CA ALA A 62 18.05 12.33 -19.08
C ALA A 62 18.91 11.15 -18.62
N LEU A 63 19.53 11.25 -17.45
CA LEU A 63 20.37 10.20 -16.87
C LEU A 63 19.52 9.03 -16.36
N GLY A 64 18.32 9.31 -15.84
CA GLY A 64 17.37 8.25 -15.45
C GLY A 64 16.87 7.43 -16.64
N ARG A 65 16.60 8.07 -17.78
CA ARG A 65 16.24 7.36 -19.03
C ARG A 65 17.37 6.52 -19.59
N GLU A 66 18.61 7.00 -19.53
CA GLU A 66 19.79 6.28 -20.01
C GLU A 66 20.04 5.02 -19.17
N VAL A 67 20.07 5.14 -17.84
CA VAL A 67 20.28 4.02 -16.91
C VAL A 67 19.13 3.00 -17.00
N SER A 68 17.88 3.46 -17.13
CA SER A 68 16.75 2.55 -17.31
C SER A 68 16.80 1.80 -18.64
N GLY A 69 17.33 2.41 -19.70
CA GLY A 69 17.54 1.77 -20.99
C GLY A 69 18.65 0.72 -20.92
N GLU A 70 19.80 1.07 -20.34
CA GLU A 70 20.94 0.16 -20.16
C GLU A 70 20.54 -1.07 -19.33
N LEU A 71 19.79 -0.89 -18.24
CA LEU A 71 19.31 -1.99 -17.42
C LEU A 71 18.31 -2.91 -18.16
N SER A 72 17.52 -2.34 -19.09
CA SER A 72 16.62 -3.12 -19.94
C SER A 72 17.37 -3.92 -20.99
N ASP A 73 18.45 -3.36 -21.54
CA ASP A 73 19.28 -4.02 -22.56
C ASP A 73 20.21 -5.09 -21.94
N GLU A 74 20.56 -4.97 -20.66
CA GLU A 74 21.35 -5.97 -19.92
C GLU A 74 20.55 -7.19 -19.44
N MET A 75 19.22 -7.11 -19.42
CA MET A 75 18.37 -8.27 -19.09
C MET A 75 18.24 -9.19 -20.32
N PRO A 76 18.74 -10.44 -20.26
CA PRO A 76 18.54 -11.37 -21.36
C PRO A 76 17.06 -11.77 -21.41
N ASP A 77 16.36 -11.39 -22.48
CA ASP A 77 14.97 -11.76 -22.74
C ASP A 77 14.77 -13.30 -22.73
N ASP A 78 15.83 -14.06 -23.05
CA ASP A 78 15.80 -15.53 -23.15
C ASP A 78 15.37 -16.23 -21.84
N ASP A 79 15.78 -15.72 -20.67
CA ASP A 79 15.43 -16.31 -19.38
C ASP A 79 13.97 -16.01 -19.00
N LEU A 80 13.47 -14.83 -19.36
CA LEU A 80 12.09 -14.42 -19.11
C LEU A 80 11.12 -15.14 -20.04
N ASP A 81 11.45 -15.25 -21.32
CA ASP A 81 10.64 -15.98 -22.31
C ASP A 81 10.60 -17.49 -22.00
N ALA A 82 11.70 -18.06 -21.50
CA ALA A 82 11.72 -19.44 -21.01
C ALA A 82 10.81 -19.64 -19.80
N LEU A 83 10.78 -18.69 -18.87
CA LEU A 83 9.91 -18.73 -17.69
C LEU A 83 8.43 -18.59 -18.09
N ILE A 84 8.07 -17.60 -18.91
CA ILE A 84 6.70 -17.39 -19.40
C ILE A 84 6.17 -18.64 -20.09
N ARG A 85 6.98 -19.28 -20.94
CA ARG A 85 6.62 -20.55 -21.60
C ARG A 85 6.39 -21.67 -20.60
N THR A 86 7.25 -21.80 -19.59
CA THR A 86 7.12 -22.83 -18.55
C THR A 86 5.85 -22.62 -17.71
N GLU A 87 5.52 -21.38 -17.37
CA GLU A 87 4.30 -21.05 -16.63
C GLU A 87 3.03 -21.28 -17.46
N HIS A 88 3.07 -20.91 -18.75
CA HIS A 88 1.97 -21.19 -19.68
C HIS A 88 1.74 -22.71 -19.83
N ASP A 89 2.81 -23.50 -19.97
CA ASP A 89 2.73 -24.97 -20.04
C ASP A 89 2.22 -25.60 -18.73
N ALA A 90 2.47 -24.94 -17.59
CA ALA A 90 1.90 -25.28 -16.29
C ALA A 90 0.43 -24.82 -16.12
N GLY A 91 -0.17 -24.19 -17.14
CA GLY A 91 -1.55 -23.74 -17.15
C GLY A 91 -1.81 -22.43 -16.38
N VAL A 92 -0.76 -21.66 -16.08
CA VAL A 92 -0.89 -20.31 -15.51
C VAL A 92 -1.18 -19.36 -16.65
N ASP A 93 -2.27 -18.59 -16.55
CA ASP A 93 -2.57 -17.53 -17.51
C ASP A 93 -1.68 -16.31 -17.21
N PRO A 94 -0.72 -15.97 -18.09
CA PRO A 94 0.19 -14.83 -17.88
C PRO A 94 -0.55 -13.47 -17.86
N ASN A 95 -1.77 -13.41 -18.40
CA ASN A 95 -2.58 -12.18 -18.40
C ASN A 95 -3.50 -12.07 -17.18
N ALA A 96 -3.55 -13.09 -16.32
CA ALA A 96 -4.32 -13.03 -15.10
C ALA A 96 -3.65 -12.05 -14.12
N ARG A 97 -4.39 -11.02 -13.70
CA ARG A 97 -3.91 -10.09 -12.67
C ARG A 97 -3.84 -10.83 -11.34
N TRP A 98 -2.62 -10.95 -10.80
CA TRP A 98 -2.39 -11.52 -9.47
C TRP A 98 -2.79 -10.56 -8.33
N TRP A 99 -3.00 -9.29 -8.65
CA TRP A 99 -3.51 -8.29 -7.73
C TRP A 99 -5.01 -8.02 -7.96
N LYS A 100 -5.77 -8.04 -6.88
CA LYS A 100 -7.11 -7.45 -6.78
C LYS A 100 -7.09 -6.36 -5.72
#